data_AF-A0A0Q9LME1-F1
#
_entry.id   AF-A0A0Q9LME1-F1
#
_cell.length_a   1.000
_cell.length_b   1.000
_cell.length_c   1.000
_cell.angle_alpha   90.00
_cell.angle_beta   90.00
_cell.angle_gamma   90.00
#
_symmetry.space_group_name_H-M   'P 1'
#
loop_
_entity.id
_entity.type
_entity.pdbx_description
1 polymer ?
#
loop_
_entity_poly.entity_id
_entity_poly.type
_entity_poly.pdbx_seq_one_letter_code
_entity_poly.pdbx_strand_id
1 'polypeptide(L)'
;MAWDIERTKNLLLAAATREFSDKGFSGARVDRIAAAAGVNKERIYQYFGKKDGLFDAVLAVELRRVIVDVPIEGEGPVAMGDYAGRLFDHHRKDPVLARLLFWEGLERGDQMVDREARSRHCAVKVEQVMEVLPGIDRTDAADLLLTAVTLCDGWTVLAQLDALLAGASPDRAGRRRAFIVRTVTMLAEDLQAQA
;
A
#
# COMPACT_ATOMS: atom_id res chain seq x y z
N MET A 1 20.09 -31.20 -9.48
CA MET A 1 19.24 -30.60 -8.41
C MET A 1 18.54 -29.38 -9.00
N ALA A 2 17.26 -29.50 -9.32
CA ALA A 2 16.44 -28.34 -9.64
C ALA A 2 16.32 -27.53 -8.33
N TRP A 3 17.11 -26.47 -8.20
CA TRP A 3 16.86 -25.46 -7.18
C TRP A 3 15.39 -25.05 -7.30
N ASP A 4 14.65 -25.07 -6.19
CA ASP A 4 13.28 -24.60 -6.17
C ASP A 4 13.30 -23.07 -6.40
N ILE A 5 13.14 -22.69 -7.67
CA ILE A 5 13.22 -21.31 -8.15
C ILE A 5 12.20 -20.47 -7.40
N GLU A 6 10.98 -20.98 -7.19
CA GLU A 6 9.91 -20.27 -6.52
C GLU A 6 10.22 -20.08 -5.04
N ARG A 7 10.70 -21.12 -4.35
CA ARG A 7 11.19 -20.95 -2.97
C ARG A 7 12.30 -19.90 -2.87
N THR A 8 13.23 -19.89 -3.81
CA THR A 8 14.36 -18.95 -3.81
C THR A 8 13.89 -17.52 -4.02
N LYS A 9 12.98 -17.29 -4.99
CA LYS A 9 12.35 -15.99 -5.21
C LYS A 9 11.60 -15.53 -3.96
N ASN A 10 10.83 -16.41 -3.31
CA ASN A 10 10.08 -16.06 -2.10
C ASN A 10 10.99 -15.66 -0.94
N LEU A 11 12.12 -16.36 -0.75
CA LEU A 11 13.13 -15.99 0.26
C LEU A 11 13.72 -14.61 -0.02
N LEU A 12 14.06 -14.33 -1.28
CA LEU A 12 14.59 -13.03 -1.71
C LEU A 12 13.56 -11.91 -1.53
N LEU A 13 12.30 -12.13 -1.94
CA LEU A 13 11.22 -11.15 -1.78
C LEU A 13 10.95 -10.84 -0.31
N ALA A 14 10.90 -11.85 0.57
CA ALA A 14 10.70 -11.64 1.99
C ALA A 14 11.86 -10.85 2.64
N ALA A 15 13.11 -11.14 2.25
CA ALA A 15 14.27 -10.39 2.73
C ALA A 15 14.29 -8.95 2.19
N ALA A 16 13.97 -8.77 0.91
CA ALA A 16 13.91 -7.47 0.25
C ALA A 16 12.80 -6.59 0.84
N THR A 17 11.63 -7.15 1.12
CA THR A 17 10.50 -6.44 1.72
C THR A 17 10.89 -5.78 3.04
N ARG A 18 11.60 -6.52 3.92
CA ARG A 18 12.12 -5.97 5.18
C ARG A 18 13.17 -4.88 4.94
N GLU A 19 14.18 -5.15 4.13
CA GLU A 19 15.27 -4.19 3.88
C GLU A 19 14.74 -2.88 3.26
N PHE A 20 13.86 -2.96 2.26
CA PHE A 20 13.32 -1.77 1.58
C PHE A 20 12.35 -0.98 2.45
N SER A 21 11.45 -1.66 3.18
CA SER A 21 10.54 -0.96 4.09
C SER A 21 11.30 -0.26 5.21
N ASP A 22 12.38 -0.84 5.73
CA ASP A 22 13.19 -0.26 6.81
C ASP A 22 14.13 0.85 6.35
N LYS A 23 14.77 0.68 5.17
CA LYS A 23 15.91 1.50 4.74
C LYS A 23 15.64 2.38 3.52
N GLY A 24 14.45 2.29 2.93
CA GLY A 24 14.15 2.93 1.66
C GLY A 24 14.87 2.27 0.49
N PHE A 25 14.56 2.74 -0.72
CA PHE A 25 15.17 2.18 -1.92
C PHE A 25 16.67 2.47 -1.91
N SER A 26 17.12 3.69 -1.65
CA SER A 26 18.52 4.12 -1.72
C SER A 26 19.35 3.49 -0.61
N GLY A 27 18.80 3.41 0.60
CA GLY A 27 19.47 2.82 1.75
C GLY A 27 19.56 1.29 1.72
N ALA A 28 18.71 0.60 0.95
CA ALA A 28 18.76 -0.85 0.82
C ALA A 28 20.01 -1.36 0.08
N ARG A 29 20.58 -2.50 0.49
CA ARG A 29 21.73 -3.13 -0.20
C ARG A 29 21.42 -4.54 -0.64
N VAL A 30 21.67 -4.83 -1.92
CA VAL A 30 21.49 -6.16 -2.53
C VAL A 30 22.28 -7.24 -1.77
N ASP A 31 23.51 -6.93 -1.32
CA ASP A 31 24.31 -7.87 -0.52
C ASP A 31 23.65 -8.21 0.82
N ARG A 32 23.00 -7.23 1.49
CA ARG A 32 22.26 -7.47 2.75
C ARG A 32 21.04 -8.32 2.53
N ILE A 33 20.31 -8.08 1.44
CA ILE A 33 19.13 -8.86 1.05
C ILE A 33 19.53 -10.32 0.78
N ALA A 34 20.56 -10.53 -0.04
CA ALA A 34 21.07 -11.86 -0.36
C ALA A 34 21.51 -12.63 0.89
N ALA A 35 22.28 -11.98 1.77
CA ALA A 35 22.72 -12.56 3.03
C ALA A 35 21.54 -12.92 3.95
N ALA A 36 20.55 -12.03 4.10
CA ALA A 36 19.37 -12.26 4.92
C ALA A 36 18.46 -13.38 4.35
N ALA A 37 18.45 -13.56 3.03
CA ALA A 37 17.74 -14.66 2.38
C ALA A 37 18.49 -15.99 2.44
N GLY A 38 19.79 -15.99 2.74
CA GLY A 38 20.66 -17.16 2.61
C GLY A 38 20.83 -17.60 1.17
N VAL A 39 20.72 -16.67 0.22
CA VAL A 39 20.73 -16.93 -1.23
C VAL A 39 21.88 -16.17 -1.87
N ASN A 40 22.51 -16.77 -2.89
CA ASN A 40 23.59 -16.10 -3.60
C ASN A 40 23.08 -14.84 -4.35
N LYS A 41 23.82 -13.74 -4.29
CA LYS A 41 23.35 -12.44 -4.82
C LYS A 41 23.14 -12.46 -6.33
N GLU A 42 23.86 -13.30 -7.08
CA GLU A 42 23.66 -13.47 -8.53
C GLU A 42 22.24 -13.94 -8.85
N ARG A 43 21.55 -14.62 -7.92
CA ARG A 43 20.13 -14.98 -8.07
C ARG A 43 19.21 -13.76 -8.12
N ILE A 44 19.55 -12.67 -7.43
CA ILE A 44 18.77 -11.44 -7.49
C ILE A 44 18.83 -10.86 -8.91
N TYR A 45 20.04 -10.76 -9.47
CA TYR A 45 20.21 -10.29 -10.85
C TYR A 45 19.57 -11.25 -11.86
N GLN A 46 19.64 -12.56 -11.61
CA GLN A 46 19.01 -13.57 -12.47
C GLN A 46 17.48 -13.46 -12.48
N TYR A 47 16.84 -13.27 -11.33
CA TYR A 47 15.36 -13.30 -11.23
C TYR A 47 14.70 -11.94 -11.40
N PHE A 48 15.37 -10.87 -11.00
CA PHE A 48 14.80 -9.53 -10.93
C PHE A 48 15.57 -8.50 -11.76
N GLY A 49 16.66 -8.91 -12.43
CA GLY A 49 17.49 -8.06 -13.27
C GLY A 49 18.37 -7.13 -12.44
N LYS A 50 17.78 -6.08 -11.86
CA LYS A 50 18.45 -5.07 -11.05
C LYS A 50 17.68 -4.79 -9.77
N LYS A 51 18.27 -3.98 -8.88
CA LYS A 51 17.65 -3.57 -7.62
C LYS A 51 16.26 -2.94 -7.82
N ASP A 52 16.07 -2.18 -8.91
CA ASP A 52 14.75 -1.64 -9.27
C ASP A 52 13.71 -2.73 -9.48
N GLY A 53 14.01 -3.74 -10.31
CA GLY A 53 13.06 -4.82 -10.58
C GLY A 53 12.74 -5.64 -9.35
N LEU A 54 13.68 -5.78 -8.41
CA LEU A 54 13.41 -6.40 -7.11
C LEU A 54 12.48 -5.54 -6.24
N PHE A 55 12.67 -4.22 -6.23
CA PHE A 55 11.79 -3.30 -5.51
C PHE A 55 10.38 -3.26 -6.11
N ASP A 56 10.27 -3.26 -7.44
CA ASP A 56 8.98 -3.29 -8.14
C ASP A 56 8.23 -4.60 -7.85
N ALA A 57 8.95 -5.73 -7.83
CA ALA A 57 8.37 -7.02 -7.46
C ALA A 57 7.88 -7.04 -6.00
N VAL A 58 8.62 -6.44 -5.07
CA VAL A 58 8.19 -6.27 -3.67
C VAL A 58 6.92 -5.44 -3.59
N LEU A 59 6.87 -4.27 -4.25
CA LEU A 59 5.68 -3.42 -4.29
C LEU A 59 4.48 -4.16 -4.87
N ALA A 60 4.65 -4.89 -5.98
CA ALA A 60 3.57 -5.65 -6.61
C ALA A 60 3.02 -6.77 -5.71
N VAL A 61 3.88 -7.42 -4.91
CA VAL A 61 3.47 -8.45 -3.94
C VAL A 61 2.69 -7.83 -2.78
N GLU A 62 3.23 -6.78 -2.15
CA GLU A 62 2.58 -6.15 -1.00
C GLU A 62 1.29 -5.41 -1.38
N LEU A 63 1.24 -4.79 -2.57
CA LEU A 63 0.02 -4.19 -3.11
C LEU A 63 -1.07 -5.24 -3.32
N ARG A 64 -0.72 -6.37 -3.94
CA ARG A 64 -1.64 -7.50 -4.14
C ARG A 64 -2.16 -8.03 -2.80
N ARG A 65 -1.28 -8.14 -1.80
CA ARG A 65 -1.62 -8.61 -0.46
C ARG A 65 -2.69 -7.71 0.18
N VAL A 66 -2.50 -6.40 0.18
CA VAL A 66 -3.51 -5.46 0.70
C VAL A 66 -4.82 -5.51 -0.09
N ILE A 67 -4.76 -5.67 -1.41
CA ILE A 67 -5.96 -5.81 -2.24
C ILE A 67 -6.82 -7.01 -1.82
N VAL A 68 -6.18 -8.14 -1.55
CA VAL A 68 -6.81 -9.39 -1.13
C VAL A 68 -7.27 -9.32 0.33
N ASP A 69 -6.42 -8.81 1.22
CA ASP A 69 -6.68 -8.78 2.66
C ASP A 69 -7.73 -7.73 3.05
N VAL A 70 -7.91 -6.68 2.23
CA VAL A 70 -8.83 -5.57 2.48
C VAL A 70 -9.70 -5.32 1.25
N PRO A 71 -10.67 -6.20 0.94
CA PRO A 71 -11.59 -6.02 -0.19
C PRO A 71 -12.50 -4.80 0.05
N ILE A 72 -12.98 -4.14 -1.02
CA ILE A 72 -14.07 -3.16 -0.89
C ILE A 72 -15.36 -3.94 -1.12
N GLU A 73 -16.26 -3.92 -0.13
CA GLU A 73 -17.45 -4.76 -0.08
C GLU A 73 -18.59 -3.97 0.56
N GLY A 74 -19.83 -4.34 0.23
CA GLY A 74 -21.04 -3.67 0.69
C GLY A 74 -21.65 -2.78 -0.39
N GLU A 75 -22.49 -1.84 0.03
CA GLU A 75 -23.23 -0.95 -0.88
C GLU A 75 -23.22 0.48 -0.35
N GLY A 76 -23.10 1.44 -1.26
CA GLY A 76 -23.20 2.86 -0.99
C GLY A 76 -22.01 3.45 -0.23
N PRO A 77 -22.14 4.71 0.24
CA PRO A 77 -21.05 5.48 0.84
C PRO A 77 -20.48 4.89 2.13
N VAL A 78 -21.31 4.14 2.86
CA VAL A 78 -20.89 3.43 4.08
C VAL A 78 -19.83 2.38 3.77
N ALA A 79 -19.92 1.69 2.63
CA ALA A 79 -18.93 0.70 2.20
C ALA A 79 -17.52 1.31 2.07
N MET A 80 -17.42 2.55 1.60
CA MET A 80 -16.15 3.27 1.49
C MET A 80 -15.60 3.71 2.85
N GLY A 81 -16.47 4.14 3.76
CA GLY A 81 -16.09 4.38 5.16
C GLY A 81 -15.55 3.12 5.84
N ASP A 82 -16.25 2.00 5.70
CA ASP A 82 -15.86 0.71 6.27
C ASP A 82 -14.55 0.19 5.68
N TYR A 83 -14.36 0.35 4.37
CA TYR A 83 -13.09 0.08 3.71
C TYR A 83 -11.95 0.90 4.32
N ALA A 84 -12.12 2.21 4.47
CA ALA A 84 -11.09 3.06 5.06
C ALA A 84 -10.76 2.67 6.51
N GLY A 85 -11.77 2.29 7.30
CA GLY A 85 -11.57 1.76 8.66
C GLY A 85 -10.74 0.48 8.68
N ARG A 86 -11.06 -0.49 7.82
CA ARG A 86 -10.31 -1.76 7.72
C ARG A 86 -8.91 -1.56 7.17
N LEU A 87 -8.74 -0.65 6.20
CA LEU A 87 -7.43 -0.29 5.65
C LEU A 87 -6.52 0.32 6.72
N PHE A 88 -7.05 1.25 7.52
CA PHE A 88 -6.36 1.85 8.65
C PHE A 88 -5.90 0.79 9.66
N ASP A 89 -6.80 -0.13 10.04
CA ASP A 89 -6.49 -1.20 10.99
C ASP A 89 -5.41 -2.14 10.44
N HIS A 90 -5.47 -2.47 9.14
CA HIS A 90 -4.48 -3.28 8.46
C HIS A 90 -3.10 -2.59 8.49
N HIS A 91 -3.01 -1.32 8.08
CA HIS A 91 -1.74 -0.59 7.99
C HIS A 91 -1.12 -0.32 9.37
N ARG A 92 -1.95 -0.16 10.40
CA ARG A 92 -1.49 -0.06 11.78
C ARG A 92 -0.86 -1.37 12.27
N LYS A 93 -1.39 -2.51 11.85
CA LYS A 93 -0.86 -3.84 12.20
C LYS A 93 0.37 -4.21 11.36
N ASP A 94 0.35 -3.86 10.08
CA ASP A 94 1.40 -4.15 9.10
C ASP A 94 1.71 -2.90 8.25
N PRO A 95 2.69 -2.08 8.66
CA PRO A 95 2.96 -0.79 8.00
C PRO A 95 3.81 -0.92 6.72
N VAL A 96 4.12 -2.15 6.28
CA VAL A 96 5.10 -2.41 5.21
C VAL A 96 4.71 -1.71 3.92
N LEU A 97 3.48 -1.86 3.43
CA LEU A 97 3.07 -1.27 2.16
C LEU A 97 3.12 0.27 2.22
N ALA A 98 2.54 0.89 3.25
CA ALA A 98 2.60 2.35 3.42
C ALA A 98 4.05 2.85 3.37
N ARG A 99 4.96 2.22 4.14
CA ARG A 99 6.38 2.62 4.15
C ARG A 99 7.02 2.52 2.76
N LEU A 100 6.75 1.45 2.03
CA LEU A 100 7.27 1.27 0.67
C LEU A 100 6.73 2.33 -0.30
N LEU A 101 5.44 2.68 -0.22
CA LEU A 101 4.82 3.73 -1.04
C LEU A 101 5.42 5.12 -0.73
N PHE A 102 5.65 5.43 0.54
CA PHE A 102 6.33 6.67 0.92
C PHE A 102 7.78 6.72 0.41
N TRP A 103 8.53 5.61 0.53
CA TRP A 103 9.88 5.56 -0.01
C TRP A 103 9.91 5.68 -1.53
N GLU A 104 8.96 5.04 -2.22
CA GLU A 104 8.80 5.21 -3.66
C GLU A 104 8.58 6.68 -4.03
N GLY A 105 7.60 7.34 -3.40
CA GLY A 105 7.31 8.75 -3.68
C GLY A 105 8.48 9.68 -3.36
N LEU A 106 9.19 9.46 -2.26
CA LEU A 106 10.33 10.29 -1.84
C LEU A 106 11.56 10.12 -2.74
N GLU A 107 11.80 8.91 -3.25
CA GLU A 107 13.06 8.60 -3.94
C GLU A 107 12.93 8.54 -5.47
N ARG A 108 11.75 8.20 -5.98
CA ARG A 108 11.49 8.07 -7.42
C ARG A 108 10.56 9.16 -7.96
N GLY A 109 9.82 9.86 -7.09
CA GLY A 109 8.90 10.92 -7.50
C GLY A 109 7.89 10.39 -8.54
N ASP A 110 7.78 11.10 -9.67
CA ASP A 110 6.88 10.72 -10.78
C ASP A 110 7.54 9.81 -11.83
N GLN A 111 8.72 9.24 -11.54
CA GLN A 111 9.35 8.31 -12.47
C GLN A 111 8.50 7.04 -12.61
N MET A 112 7.97 6.80 -13.82
CA MET A 112 7.18 5.61 -14.12
C MET A 112 8.07 4.36 -14.04
N VAL A 113 7.84 3.51 -13.05
CA VAL A 113 8.46 2.16 -12.98
C VAL A 113 7.37 1.09 -13.08
N ASP A 114 7.74 -0.08 -13.63
CA ASP A 114 6.89 -1.18 -14.11
C ASP A 114 5.39 -1.08 -13.75
N ARG A 115 4.64 -0.50 -14.69
CA ARG A 115 3.24 -0.13 -14.49
C ARG A 115 2.27 -1.28 -14.68
N GLU A 116 2.59 -2.35 -15.40
CA GLU A 116 1.51 -3.20 -15.94
C GLU A 116 0.82 -4.03 -14.85
N ALA A 117 1.59 -4.70 -13.98
CA ALA A 117 1.02 -5.48 -12.89
C ALA A 117 0.28 -4.59 -11.87
N ARG A 118 0.92 -3.49 -11.46
CA ARG A 118 0.36 -2.55 -10.47
C ARG A 118 -0.84 -1.77 -11.00
N SER A 119 -0.84 -1.39 -12.27
CA SER A 119 -1.99 -0.70 -12.88
C SER A 119 -3.22 -1.59 -12.92
N ARG A 120 -3.04 -2.90 -13.21
CA ARG A 120 -4.14 -3.88 -13.10
C ARG A 120 -4.64 -4.00 -11.67
N HIS A 121 -3.75 -4.07 -10.69
CA HIS A 121 -4.10 -4.11 -9.27
C HIS A 121 -4.88 -2.87 -8.81
N CYS A 122 -4.43 -1.67 -9.19
CA CYS A 122 -5.15 -0.44 -8.89
C CYS A 122 -6.50 -0.36 -9.63
N ALA A 123 -6.56 -0.80 -10.89
CA ALA A 123 -7.79 -0.84 -11.67
C ALA A 123 -8.87 -1.69 -10.99
N VAL A 124 -8.50 -2.86 -10.44
CA VAL A 124 -9.44 -3.70 -9.68
C VAL A 124 -10.04 -2.93 -8.50
N LYS A 125 -9.25 -2.16 -7.75
CA LYS A 125 -9.79 -1.38 -6.63
C LYS A 125 -10.72 -0.26 -7.10
N VAL A 126 -10.36 0.44 -8.17
CA VAL A 126 -11.22 1.49 -8.75
C VAL A 126 -12.55 0.90 -9.24
N GLU A 127 -12.51 -0.26 -9.88
CA GLU A 127 -13.71 -0.99 -10.30
C GLU A 127 -14.59 -1.38 -9.10
N GLN A 128 -13.99 -1.89 -8.02
CA GLN A 128 -14.73 -2.17 -6.79
C GLN A 128 -15.38 -0.91 -6.18
N VAL A 129 -14.73 0.26 -6.26
CA VAL A 129 -15.33 1.52 -5.80
C VAL A 129 -16.56 1.87 -6.65
N MET A 130 -16.47 1.74 -7.97
CA MET A 130 -17.59 1.99 -8.88
C MET A 130 -18.74 0.98 -8.70
N GLU A 131 -18.43 -0.26 -8.32
CA GLU A 131 -19.44 -1.27 -7.99
C GLU A 131 -20.23 -0.91 -6.73
N VAL A 132 -19.57 -0.44 -5.67
CA VAL A 132 -20.25 -0.06 -4.42
C VAL A 132 -20.91 1.33 -4.51
N LEU A 133 -20.46 2.19 -5.41
CA LEU A 133 -21.03 3.53 -5.68
C LEU A 133 -21.49 3.63 -7.15
N PRO A 134 -22.62 2.99 -7.52
CA PRO A 134 -23.08 3.03 -8.89
C PRO A 134 -23.38 4.47 -9.35
N GLY A 135 -22.92 4.82 -10.54
CA GLY A 135 -23.15 6.11 -11.19
C GLY A 135 -21.94 7.05 -11.18
N ILE A 136 -21.01 6.92 -10.23
CA ILE A 136 -19.82 7.77 -10.20
C ILE A 136 -18.87 7.45 -11.37
N ASP A 137 -18.13 8.44 -11.83
CA ASP A 137 -17.14 8.21 -12.88
C ASP A 137 -15.83 7.60 -12.33
N ARG A 138 -15.00 7.11 -13.25
CA ARG A 138 -13.74 6.42 -12.91
C ARG A 138 -12.72 7.34 -12.24
N THR A 139 -12.73 8.63 -12.56
CA THR A 139 -11.81 9.62 -12.01
C THR A 139 -12.16 9.89 -10.56
N ASP A 140 -13.44 10.15 -10.29
CA ASP A 140 -13.95 10.34 -8.93
C ASP A 140 -13.72 9.11 -8.05
N ALA A 141 -13.95 7.91 -8.60
CA ALA A 141 -13.65 6.65 -7.92
C ALA A 141 -12.17 6.51 -7.57
N ALA A 142 -11.27 6.91 -8.48
CA ALA A 142 -9.83 6.87 -8.26
C ALA A 142 -9.36 7.90 -7.22
N ASP A 143 -9.89 9.13 -7.28
CA ASP A 143 -9.55 10.20 -6.34
C ASP A 143 -10.08 9.92 -4.93
N LEU A 144 -11.29 9.36 -4.81
CA LEU A 144 -11.84 8.90 -3.54
C LEU A 144 -10.96 7.79 -2.93
N LEU A 145 -10.58 6.79 -3.73
CA LEU A 145 -9.71 5.71 -3.29
C LEU A 145 -8.33 6.24 -2.85
N LEU A 146 -7.70 7.08 -3.67
CA LEU A 146 -6.40 7.67 -3.36
C LEU A 146 -6.46 8.53 -2.10
N THR A 147 -7.56 9.25 -1.88
CA THR A 147 -7.82 10.01 -0.66
C THR A 147 -7.90 9.11 0.56
N ALA A 148 -8.69 8.02 0.49
CA ALA A 148 -8.79 7.05 1.58
C ALA A 148 -7.43 6.41 1.92
N VAL A 149 -6.67 6.00 0.90
CA VAL A 149 -5.32 5.45 1.05
C VAL A 149 -4.39 6.47 1.70
N THR A 150 -4.36 7.70 1.20
CA THR A 150 -3.48 8.77 1.73
C THR A 150 -3.78 9.08 3.20
N LEU A 151 -5.06 9.13 3.58
CA LEU A 151 -5.48 9.37 4.95
C LEU A 151 -5.05 8.24 5.90
N CYS A 152 -5.10 6.99 5.44
CA CYS A 152 -4.70 5.82 6.20
C CYS A 152 -3.18 5.68 6.30
N ASP A 153 -2.48 5.76 5.17
CA ASP A 153 -1.02 5.60 5.08
C ASP A 153 -0.29 6.72 5.81
N GLY A 154 -0.83 7.95 5.70
CA GLY A 154 -0.29 9.12 6.39
C GLY A 154 -0.20 8.93 7.91
N TRP A 155 -1.09 8.14 8.53
CA TRP A 155 -1.02 7.86 9.96
C TRP A 155 0.28 7.15 10.36
N THR A 156 0.73 6.20 9.54
CA THR A 156 1.92 5.40 9.80
C THR A 156 3.19 6.25 9.82
N VAL A 157 3.26 7.28 8.98
CA VAL A 157 4.46 8.11 8.85
C VAL A 157 4.39 9.44 9.61
N LEU A 158 3.20 9.98 9.86
CA LEU A 158 2.98 11.26 10.54
C LEU A 158 2.65 11.11 12.04
N ALA A 159 2.95 9.97 12.66
CA ALA A 159 2.64 9.73 14.07
C ALA A 159 3.24 10.80 15.02
N GLN A 160 4.45 11.31 14.72
CA GLN A 160 5.05 12.40 15.50
C GLN A 160 4.27 13.71 15.33
N LEU A 161 3.83 14.02 14.11
CA LEU A 161 3.05 15.22 13.84
C LEU A 161 1.67 15.13 14.50
N ASP A 162 1.03 13.96 14.52
CA ASP A 162 -0.20 13.74 15.29
C ASP A 162 -0.02 14.05 16.77
N ALA A 163 1.06 13.53 17.38
CA ALA A 163 1.38 13.77 18.78
C ALA A 163 1.61 15.26 19.07
N LEU A 164 2.23 16.00 18.16
CA LEU A 164 2.45 17.45 18.27
C LEU A 164 1.14 18.25 18.12
N LEU A 165 0.30 17.89 17.14
CA LEU A 165 -0.93 18.63 16.84
C LEU A 165 -2.03 18.38 17.87
N ALA A 166 -2.14 17.15 18.38
CA ALA A 166 -3.30 16.74 19.16
C ALA A 166 -2.98 16.33 20.60
N GLY A 167 -1.70 16.35 20.98
CA GLY A 167 -1.24 15.98 22.31
C GLY A 167 -1.42 14.50 22.65
N ALA A 168 -1.10 14.16 23.90
CA ALA A 168 -1.21 12.79 24.40
C ALA A 168 -2.68 12.42 24.68
N SER A 169 -3.13 11.30 24.12
CA SER A 169 -4.42 10.70 24.47
C SER A 169 -4.32 9.17 24.41
N PRO A 170 -4.93 8.42 25.34
CA PRO A 170 -4.86 6.96 25.35
C PRO A 170 -5.56 6.32 24.14
N ASP A 171 -6.56 6.98 23.55
CA ASP A 171 -7.28 6.51 22.34
C ASP A 171 -7.09 7.47 21.15
N ARG A 172 -5.85 7.80 20.81
CA ARG A 172 -5.58 8.60 19.58
C ARG A 172 -5.94 7.82 18.32
N ALA A 173 -5.60 6.53 18.29
CA ALA A 173 -5.78 5.67 17.14
C ALA A 173 -7.26 5.46 16.80
N GLY A 174 -8.10 5.13 17.78
CA GLY A 174 -9.54 4.95 17.57
C GLY A 174 -10.20 6.24 17.10
N ARG A 175 -9.84 7.38 17.71
CA ARG A 175 -10.31 8.69 17.26
C ARG A 175 -9.90 9.04 15.84
N ARG A 176 -8.65 8.81 15.45
CA ARG A 176 -8.19 9.07 14.08
C ARG A 176 -8.93 8.17 13.10
N ARG A 177 -9.04 6.87 13.40
CA ARG A 177 -9.78 5.90 12.59
C ARG A 177 -11.22 6.37 12.35
N ALA A 178 -11.94 6.70 13.42
CA ALA A 178 -13.33 7.18 13.34
C ALA A 178 -13.46 8.48 12.53
N PHE A 179 -12.46 9.37 12.61
CA PHE A 179 -12.44 10.58 11.80
C PHE A 179 -12.24 10.27 10.32
N ILE A 180 -11.29 9.40 9.97
CA ILE A 180 -11.04 8.97 8.58
C ILE A 180 -12.29 8.29 8.00
N VAL A 181 -12.90 7.35 8.72
CA VAL A 181 -14.13 6.66 8.31
C VAL A 181 -15.21 7.67 7.94
N ARG A 182 -15.51 8.61 8.85
CA ARG A 182 -16.51 9.66 8.60
C ARG A 182 -16.13 10.54 7.40
N THR A 183 -14.88 10.96 7.28
CA THR A 183 -14.42 11.79 6.15
C THR A 183 -14.63 11.07 4.81
N VAL A 184 -14.25 9.80 4.73
CA VAL A 184 -14.40 9.01 3.50
C VAL A 184 -15.87 8.74 3.18
N THR A 185 -16.70 8.42 4.19
CA THR A 185 -18.15 8.26 3.99
C THR A 185 -18.79 9.54 3.46
N MET A 186 -18.50 10.69 4.06
CA MET A 186 -19.09 11.97 3.63
C MET A 186 -18.68 12.34 2.20
N LEU A 187 -17.43 12.09 1.81
CA LEU A 187 -16.97 12.35 0.45
C LEU A 187 -17.66 11.41 -0.55
N ALA A 188 -17.84 10.14 -0.19
CA ALA A 188 -18.57 9.18 -1.01
C ALA A 188 -20.07 9.54 -1.15
N GLU A 189 -20.69 10.08 -0.09
CA GLU A 189 -22.07 10.58 -0.13
C GLU A 189 -22.22 11.75 -1.11
N ASP A 190 -21.27 12.69 -1.06
CA ASP A 190 -21.28 13.86 -1.95
C ASP A 190 -21.12 13.45 -3.42
N LEU A 191 -20.14 12.60 -3.74
CA LEU A 191 -19.93 12.10 -5.09
C LEU A 191 -21.14 11.34 -5.62
N GLN A 192 -21.76 10.50 -4.81
CA GLN A 192 -22.95 9.74 -5.23
C GLN A 192 -24.18 10.64 -5.42
N ALA A 193 -24.31 11.73 -4.67
CA ALA A 193 -25.39 12.69 -4.84
C ALA A 193 -25.25 13.53 -6.14
N GLN A 194 -24.05 13.59 -6.72
CA GLN A 194 -23.74 14.33 -7.95
C GLN A 194 -23.77 13.46 -9.22
N ALA A 195 -23.83 12.14 -9.08
CA ALA A 195 -23.89 11.15 -10.16
C ALA A 195 -25.32 10.96 -10.71
#